data_AF-A0A8X6HSA9-F1
#
_entry.id   AF-A0A8X6HSA9-F1
#
_cell.length_a   1.000
_cell.length_b   1.000
_cell.length_c   1.000
_cell.angle_alpha   90.00
_cell.angle_beta   90.00
_cell.angle_gamma   90.00
#
_symmetry.space_group_name_H-M   'P 1'
#
loop_
_entity.id
_entity.type
_entity.pdbx_description
1 polymer ?
#
loop_
_entity_poly.entity_id
_entity_poly.type
_entity_poly.pdbx_seq_one_letter_code
_entity_poly.pdbx_strand_id
1 'polypeptide(L)' 'MEVTHVEQRTYIKIAVHRGRNEMECHSEFVEALGHNTLPYRTVARWVKESFNKDVYQPMLSNVRVDRSVCGPT' A
#
# COMPACT_ATOMS: atom_id res chain seq x y z
N MET A 1 -16.68 -6.81 7.96
CA MET A 1 -15.88 -7.11 6.76
C MET A 1 -14.53 -7.56 7.26
N GLU A 2 -14.18 -8.83 7.09
CA GLU A 2 -12.91 -9.36 7.59
C GLU A 2 -11.84 -9.06 6.53
N VAL A 3 -11.03 -8.03 6.75
CA VAL A 3 -9.98 -7.64 5.79
C VAL A 3 -8.77 -8.52 6.00
N THR A 4 -8.48 -9.36 5.01
CA THR A 4 -7.39 -10.33 5.07
C THR A 4 -6.02 -9.64 5.07
N HIS A 5 -4.99 -10.31 5.60
CA HIS A 5 -3.62 -9.79 5.58
C HIS A 5 -3.12 -9.49 4.15
N VAL A 6 -3.61 -10.20 3.13
CA VAL A 6 -3.26 -9.98 1.72
C VAL A 6 -3.86 -8.67 1.21
N GLU A 7 -5.10 -8.36 1.56
CA GLU A 7 -5.76 -7.10 1.20
C GLU A 7 -5.09 -5.90 1.89
N GLN A 8 -4.78 -6.01 3.19
CA GLN A 8 -4.04 -4.96 3.91
C GLN A 8 -2.65 -4.72 3.29
N ARG A 9 -1.94 -5.78 2.89
CA ARG A 9 -0.64 -5.64 2.23
C ARG A 9 -0.75 -5.02 0.83
N THR A 10 -1.82 -5.33 0.10
CA THR A 10 -2.08 -4.75 -1.22
C THR A 10 -2.40 -3.27 -1.11
N TYR A 11 -3.17 -2.87 -0.10
CA TYR A 11 -3.43 -1.47 0.22
C TYR A 11 -2.12 -0.71 0.51
N ILE A 12 -1.25 -1.25 1.37
CA ILE A 12 0.05 -0.62 1.69
C ILE A 12 0.89 -0.38 0.44
N LYS A 13 0.94 -1.34 -0.50
CA LYS A 13 1.67 -1.15 -1.76
C LYS A 13 1.12 0.02 -2.58
N ILE A 14 -0.20 0.13 -2.66
CA ILE A 14 -0.88 1.21 -3.38
C ILE A 14 -0.65 2.56 -2.67
N ALA A 15 -0.78 2.59 -1.35
CA ALA A 15 -0.57 3.80 -0.54
C ALA A 15 0.87 4.32 -0.64
N VAL A 16 1.86 3.42 -0.56
CA VAL A 16 3.28 3.75 -0.76
C VAL A 16 3.53 4.26 -2.17
N HIS A 17 2.95 3.63 -3.20
CA HIS A 17 3.07 4.12 -4.58
C HIS A 17 2.42 5.49 -4.78
N ARG A 18 1.43 5.84 -3.96
CA ARG A 18 0.80 7.17 -3.91
C ARG A 18 1.58 8.18 -3.07
N GLY A 19 2.72 7.80 -2.50
CA GLY A 19 3.56 8.67 -1.68
C GLY A 19 3.11 8.80 -0.23
N ARG A 20 2.21 7.94 0.25
CA ARG A 20 1.82 7.90 1.67
C ARG A 20 2.96 7.32 2.52
N ASN A 21 3.17 7.91 3.69
CA ASN A 21 4.16 7.44 4.66
C ASN A 21 3.58 6.36 5.59
N GLU A 22 4.44 5.72 6.40
CA GLU A 22 3.99 4.63 7.28
C GLU A 22 2.97 5.06 8.35
N MET A 23 3.01 6.31 8.82
CA MET A 23 2.09 6.82 9.84
C MET A 23 0.70 7.05 9.25
N GLU A 24 0.63 7.63 8.06
CA GLU A 24 -0.63 7.79 7.31
C GLU A 24 -1.28 6.45 7.05
N CYS A 25 -0.52 5.46 6.55
CA CYS A 25 -1.04 4.11 6.31
C CYS A 25 -1.58 3.47 7.60
N HIS A 26 -0.86 3.62 8.72
CA HIS A 26 -1.30 3.05 9.99
C HIS A 26 -2.56 3.75 10.53
N SER A 27 -2.66 5.07 10.40
CA SER A 27 -3.86 5.83 10.79
C SER A 27 -5.08 5.37 9.99
N GLU A 28 -4.94 5.25 8.66
CA GLU A 28 -6.02 4.77 7.79
C GLU A 28 -6.46 3.35 8.16
N PHE A 29 -5.53 2.46 8.55
CA PHE A 29 -5.90 1.14 9.05
C PHE A 29 -6.60 1.15 10.41
N VAL A 30 -6.19 2.03 11.32
CA VAL A 30 -6.85 2.17 12.61
C VAL A 30 -8.28 2.67 12.43
N GLU A 31 -8.49 3.65 11.56
CA GLU A 31 -9.83 4.17 11.25
C GLU A 31 -10.71 3.13 10.56
N ALA A 32 -10.16 2.37 9.61
CA ALA A 32 -10.95 1.41 8.84
C ALA A 32 -11.17 0.05 9.56
N LEU A 33 -10.17 -0.43 10.31
CA LEU A 33 -10.14 -1.80 10.86
C LEU A 33 -10.25 -1.84 12.39
N GLY A 34 -10.08 -0.71 13.09
CA GLY A 34 -10.31 -0.59 14.53
C GLY A 34 -9.40 -1.48 15.38
N HIS A 35 -9.90 -2.62 15.85
CA HIS A 35 -9.12 -3.59 16.63
C HIS A 35 -8.42 -4.65 15.76
N ASN A 36 -8.81 -4.77 14.49
CA ASN A 36 -8.25 -5.76 13.55
C ASN A 36 -7.07 -5.21 12.74
N THR A 37 -6.59 -4.02 13.09
CA THR A 37 -5.44 -3.38 12.44
C THR A 37 -4.17 -4.14 12.77
N LEU A 38 -3.28 -4.21 11.77
CA LEU A 38 -1.94 -4.71 11.98
C LEU A 38 -1.13 -3.76 12.87
N PRO A 39 -0.28 -4.31 13.78
CA PRO A 39 0.59 -3.48 14.59
C PRO A 39 1.45 -2.55 13.73
N TYR A 40 1.66 -1.32 14.20
CA TYR A 40 2.52 -0.31 13.54
C TYR A 40 3.85 -0.88 13.01
N ARG A 41 4.53 -1.71 13.82
CA ARG A 41 5.81 -2.34 13.42
C ARG A 41 5.70 -3.16 12.13
N THR A 42 4.56 -3.81 11.90
CA THR A 42 4.30 -4.65 10.73
C THR A 42 4.05 -3.77 9.52
N VAL A 43 3.22 -2.73 9.68
CA VAL A 43 2.95 -1.73 8.64
C VAL A 43 4.25 -1.05 8.21
N ALA A 44 5.05 -0.54 9.16
CA ALA A 44 6.33 0.10 8.89
C ALA A 44 7.32 -0.83 8.17
N ARG A 45 7.38 -2.12 8.55
CA ARG A 45 8.20 -3.11 7.85
C ARG A 45 7.75 -3.30 6.41
N TRP A 46 6.43 -3.39 6.16
CA TRP A 46 5.89 -3.59 4.82
C TRP A 46 6.03 -2.34 3.93
N VAL A 47 5.91 -1.16 4.51
CA VAL A 47 6.17 0.12 3.84
C VAL A 47 7.63 0.18 3.40
N LYS A 48 8.58 -0.06 4.31
CA LYS A 48 10.01 -0.15 3.99
C LYS A 48 10.32 -1.21 2.93
N GLU A 49 9.71 -2.39 3.03
CA GLU A 49 9.89 -3.44 2.03
C GLU A 49 9.34 -3.04 0.65
N SER A 50 8.28 -2.24 0.61
CA SER A 50 7.70 -1.73 -0.64
C SER A 50 8.60 -0.70 -1.33
N PHE A 51 9.30 0.13 -0.56
CA PHE A 51 10.32 1.05 -1.09
C PHE A 51 11.60 0.33 -1.58
N ASN A 52 11.93 -0.84 -1.02
CA ASN A 52 13.13 -1.60 -1.38
C ASN A 52 12.91 -2.60 -2.55
N LYS A 53 11.68 -2.71 -3.07
CA LYS A 53 11.28 -3.80 -3.99
C LYS A 53 11.07 -3.43 -5.46
N ASP A 54 11.60 -2.30 -5.93
CA ASP A 54 11.78 -2.06 -7.38
C ASP A 54 12.60 -3.17 -8.08
N VAL A 55 13.17 -4.12 -7.33
CA VAL A 55 13.96 -5.26 -7.82
C VAL A 55 13.14 -6.56 -8.01
N TYR A 56 11.93 -6.72 -7.45
CA TYR A 56 11.14 -7.97 -7.60
C TYR A 56 9.65 -7.70 -7.84
N GLN A 57 9.34 -7.23 -9.04
CA GLN A 57 7.97 -7.10 -9.53
C GLN A 57 7.73 -8.11 -10.67
N PRO A 58 7.03 -9.23 -10.41
CA PRO A 58 6.20 -9.79 -11.46
C PRO A 58 4.86 -10.37 -10.95
N MET A 59 4.15 -9.69 -10.04
CA MET A 59 2.76 -10.09 -9.69
C MET A 59 1.70 -9.01 -9.93
N LEU A 60 2.06 -7.87 -10.51
CA LEU A 60 1.10 -6.80 -10.86
C LEU A 60 1.10 -6.48 -12.36
N SER A 61 1.46 -7.43 -13.22
CA SER A 61 1.41 -7.27 -14.69
C SER A 61 -0.02 -7.24 -15.28
N ASN A 62 -1.07 -7.39 -14.47
CA ASN A 62 -2.46 -7.43 -14.96
C ASN A 62 -3.31 -6.21 -14.63
N VAL A 63 -2.76 -5.16 -14.01
CA VAL A 63 -3.47 -3.88 -13.90
C VAL A 63 -2.75 -2.86 -14.78
N ARG A 64 -3.15 -2.81 -16.06
CA ARG A 64 -2.92 -1.62 -16.89
C ARG A 64 -3.66 -0.46 -16.22
N VAL A 65 -2.97 0.28 -15.36
CA VAL A 65 -3.35 1.65 -15.08
C VAL A 65 -2.91 2.44 -16.32
N ASP A 66 -3.86 2.64 -17.23
CA ASP A 66 -3.68 3.52 -18.38
C ASP A 66 -3.43 4.94 -17.82
N ARG A 67 -2.14 5.31 -17.71
CA ARG A 67 -1.72 6.68 -17.43
C ARG A 67 -1.73 7.46 -18.74
N SER A 68 -2.94 7.71 -19.24
CA SER A 68 -3.25 8.80 -20.15
C SER A 68 -4.35 9.57 -19.41
N VAL A 69 -4.13 10.77 -18.88
CA VAL A 69 -3.85 12.01 -19.59
C VAL A 69 -3.35 13.02 -18.54
N CYS A 70 -2.28 13.74 -18.85
CA CYS A 70 -2.12 15.19 -18.66
C CYS A 70 -0.68 15.55 -19.05
N GLY A 71 -0.49 15.89 -20.33
CA GLY A 71 0.71 16.59 -20.78
C GLY A 71 0.65 18.07 -20.36
N PRO A 72 1.80 18.74 -20.19
CA PRO A 72 1.84 20.16 -19.84
C PRO A 72 1.45 21.01 -21.06
N THR A 73 0.66 22.05 -20.84
CA THR A 73 0.38 23.12 -21.82
C THR A 73 1.34 24.28 -21.57
#